data_AF-A0A914WFL1-F1
#
_entry.id   AF-A0A914WFL1-F1
#
_cell.length_a   1.000
_cell.length_b   1.000
_cell.length_c   1.000
_cell.angle_alpha   90.00
_cell.angle_beta   90.00
_cell.angle_gamma   90.00
#
_symmetry.space_group_name_H-M   'P 1'
#
loop_
_entity.id
_entity.type
_entity.pdbx_description
1 polymer ?
#
loop_
_entity_poly.entity_id
_entity_poly.type
_entity_poly.pdbx_seq_one_letter_code
_entity_poly.pdbx_strand_id
1 'polypeptide(L)' 'MAGGLATVAYNSVFKRFSTTLLALAVGGFAFEFLFNKATDTYWDSINRGKQWKDLKHRYANKPSADE' A
#
# COMPACT_ATOMS: atom_id res chain seq x y z
N MET A 1 -34.73 7.56 2.52
CA MET A 1 -33.84 7.37 1.34
C MET A 1 -32.43 7.01 1.80
N ALA A 2 -32.28 5.94 2.57
CA ALA A 2 -30.98 5.43 3.00
C ALA A 2 -30.78 4.09 2.31
N GLY A 3 -29.74 3.94 1.49
CA GLY A 3 -29.35 2.61 1.00
C GLY A 3 -28.99 2.47 -0.48
N GLY A 4 -29.11 3.47 -1.34
CA GLY A 4 -28.90 3.30 -2.80
C GLY A 4 -27.56 2.62 -3.17
N LEU A 5 -26.44 3.11 -2.62
CA LEU A 5 -25.12 2.53 -2.87
C LEU A 5 -24.93 1.15 -2.23
N ALA A 6 -25.43 0.95 -1.01
CA ALA A 6 -25.35 -0.34 -0.32
C ALA A 6 -26.19 -1.41 -1.05
N THR A 7 -27.36 -1.04 -1.56
CA THR A 7 -28.22 -1.90 -2.37
C THR A 7 -27.56 -2.25 -3.70
N VAL A 8 -26.88 -1.32 -4.36
CA VAL A 8 -26.10 -1.61 -5.58
C VAL A 8 -24.93 -2.54 -5.26
N ALA A 9 -24.11 -2.23 -4.26
CA ALA A 9 -22.98 -3.07 -3.87
C ALA A 9 -23.42 -4.50 -3.49
N TYR A 10 -24.51 -4.63 -2.74
CA TYR A 10 -25.08 -5.92 -2.40
C TYR A 10 -25.51 -6.69 -3.64
N ASN A 11 -26.34 -6.08 -4.50
CA ASN A 11 -26.87 -6.76 -5.68
C ASN A 11 -25.79 -7.10 -6.72
N SER A 12 -24.74 -6.27 -6.83
CA SER A 12 -23.68 -6.45 -7.83
C SER A 12 -22.56 -7.39 -7.38
N VAL A 13 -22.18 -7.37 -6.10
CA VAL A 13 -20.97 -8.05 -5.62
C VAL A 13 -21.27 -9.04 -4.51
N PHE A 14 -22.06 -8.65 -3.50
CA PHE A 14 -22.20 -9.44 -2.27
C PHE A 14 -23.39 -10.42 -2.24
N LYS A 15 -24.25 -10.41 -3.26
CA LYS A 15 -25.46 -11.25 -3.31
C LYS A 15 -25.17 -12.74 -3.49
N ARG A 16 -24.05 -13.10 -4.13
CA ARG A 16 -23.65 -14.50 -4.36
C ARG A 16 -22.31 -14.78 -3.70
N PHE A 17 -22.17 -15.94 -3.07
CA PHE A 17 -20.92 -16.29 -2.38
C PHE A 17 -19.71 -16.33 -3.32
N SER A 18 -19.89 -16.84 -4.55
CA SER A 18 -18.79 -16.90 -5.54
C SER A 18 -18.26 -15.51 -5.92
N THR A 19 -19.14 -14.52 -6.10
CA THR A 19 -18.74 -13.14 -6.42
C THR A 19 -18.13 -12.44 -5.20
N THR A 20 -18.64 -12.71 -4.00
CA THR A 20 -18.03 -12.23 -2.75
C THR A 20 -16.63 -12.79 -2.56
N LEU A 21 -16.43 -14.10 -2.75
CA LEU A 21 -15.13 -14.74 -2.61
C LEU A 21 -14.11 -14.14 -3.59
N LEU A 22 -14.51 -13.96 -4.86
CA LEU A 22 -13.68 -13.32 -5.86
C LEU A 22 -13.34 -11.87 -5.47
N ALA A 23 -14.32 -11.11 -5.01
CA ALA A 23 -14.12 -9.72 -4.57
C ALA A 23 -13.16 -9.62 -3.38
N LEU A 24 -13.23 -10.56 -2.43
CA LEU A 24 -12.30 -10.61 -1.30
C LEU A 24 -10.89 -11.00 -1.73
N ALA A 25 -10.74 -11.96 -2.64
CA ALA A 25 -9.43 -12.38 -3.14
C ALA A 25 -8.73 -11.24 -3.90
N VAL A 26 -9.44 -10.61 -4.85
CA VAL A 26 -8.91 -9.47 -5.62
C VAL A 26 -8.73 -8.25 -4.73
N GLY A 27 -9.70 -7.97 -3.86
CA GLY A 27 -9.66 -6.85 -2.93
C GLY A 27 -8.51 -6.96 -1.94
N GLY A 28 -8.21 -8.16 -1.43
CA GLY A 28 -7.07 -8.41 -0.55
C GLY A 28 -5.74 -8.07 -1.21
N PHE A 29 -5.50 -8.57 -2.43
CA PHE A 29 -4.29 -8.26 -3.19
C PHE A 29 -4.16 -6.76 -3.52
N ALA A 30 -5.25 -6.15 -3.99
CA ALA A 30 -5.26 -4.73 -4.31
C ALA A 30 -5.02 -3.86 -3.06
N PHE A 31 -5.62 -4.25 -1.93
CA PHE A 31 -5.43 -3.59 -0.65
C PHE A 31 -3.98 -3.67 -0.18
N GLU A 32 -3.38 -4.87 -0.18
CA GLU A 32 -1.98 -5.06 0.22
C GLU A 32 -1.04 -4.17 -0.61
N PHE A 33 -1.16 -4.19 -1.94
CA PHE A 33 -0.32 -3.38 -2.82
C PHE A 33 -0.46 -1.88 -2.54
N LEU A 34 -1.70 -1.39 -2.46
CA LEU A 34 -1.96 0.03 -2.23
C LEU A 34 -1.53 0.45 -0.82
N PHE A 35 -1.84 -0.35 0.19
CA PHE A 35 -1.57 -0.04 1.59
C PHE A 35 -0.07 0.00 1.87
N ASN A 36 0.70 -0.96 1.36
CA ASN A 36 2.16 -0.96 1.49
C ASN A 36 2.75 0.31 0.86
N LYS A 37 2.41 0.59 -0.40
CA LYS A 37 2.93 1.77 -1.10
C LYS A 37 2.53 3.08 -0.42
N ALA A 38 1.28 3.20 0.03
CA ALA A 38 0.79 4.38 0.71
C ALA A 38 1.52 4.60 2.03
N THR A 39 1.69 3.53 2.81
CA THR A 39 2.33 3.59 4.13
C THR A 39 3.83 3.88 4.00
N ASP A 40 4.52 3.26 3.04
CA ASP A 40 5.92 3.56 2.74
C ASP A 40 6.10 5.03 2.34
N THR A 41 5.24 5.53 1.46
CA THR A 41 5.29 6.94 1.02
C THR A 41 5.04 7.89 2.20
N TYR A 42 4.08 7.56 3.05
CA TYR A 42 3.76 8.32 4.24
C TYR A 42 4.95 8.34 5.22
N TRP A 43 5.52 7.18 5.51
CA TRP A 43 6.71 7.03 6.34
C TRP A 43 7.89 7.84 5.78
N ASP A 44 8.05 7.85 4.46
CA ASP A 44 9.09 8.56 3.76
C ASP A 44 8.98 10.07 3.83
N SER A 45 7.75 10.56 3.79
CA SER A 45 7.48 11.99 3.95
C SER A 45 7.88 12.48 5.35
N ILE A 46 7.58 11.69 6.40
CA ILE A 46 7.81 12.07 7.79
C ILE A 46 9.28 11.91 8.20
N ASN A 47 9.95 10.87 7.70
CA ASN A 47 11.33 10.55 8.08
C ASN A 47 12.37 11.02 7.06
N ARG A 48 12.00 11.94 6.18
CA ARG A 48 12.90 12.49 5.15
C ARG A 48 14.21 13.00 5.78
N GLY A 49 15.33 12.60 5.20
CA GLY A 49 16.68 12.99 5.63
C GLY A 49 17.22 12.20 6.82
N LYS A 50 16.39 11.36 7.48
CA LYS A 50 16.83 10.45 8.55
C LYS A 50 17.03 9.02 8.07
N GLN A 51 16.42 8.67 6.93
CA GLN A 51 16.48 7.30 6.44
C GLN A 51 17.82 6.98 5.79
N TRP A 52 18.25 5.72 5.92
CA TRP A 52 19.47 5.26 5.28
C TRP A 52 19.45 5.50 3.77
N LYS A 53 18.31 5.29 3.09
CA LYS A 53 18.20 5.58 1.65
C LYS A 53 18.50 7.04 1.28
N ASP A 54 18.21 7.98 2.18
CA ASP A 54 18.52 9.40 1.98
C ASP A 54 19.99 9.69 2.31
N LEU A 55 20.59 8.97 3.25
CA LEU A 55 21.96 9.19 3.73
C LEU A 55 23.03 8.39 2.99
N LYS A 56 22.65 7.30 2.31
CA LYS A 56 23.54 6.30 1.71
C LYS A 56 24.59 6.92 0.78
N HIS A 57 24.22 7.93 0.00
CA HIS A 57 25.13 8.62 -0.92
C HIS A 57 26.35 9.24 -0.22
N ARG A 58 26.24 9.59 1.07
CA ARG A 58 27.33 10.19 1.86
C ARG A 58 28.36 9.17 2.35
N TYR A 59 27.99 7.89 2.40
CA TYR A 59 28.79 6.83 3.00
C TYR A 59 29.23 5.77 1.99
N ALA A 60 28.45 5.53 0.93
CA ALA A 60 28.78 4.52 -0.08
C ALA A 60 29.89 4.94 -1.06
N ASN A 61 30.17 6.24 -1.20
CA ASN A 61 31.20 6.79 -2.08
C ASN A 61 32.48 7.21 -1.35
N LYS A 62 32.65 6.86 -0.07
CA LYS A 62 33.98 6.98 0.53
C LYS A 62 34.81 5.81 0.00
N PRO A 63 35.92 6.05 -0.74
CA PRO A 63 36.95 5.02 -0.80
C PRO A 63 37.30 4.74 0.65
N SER A 64 37.27 3.47 1.05
CA SER A 64 37.72 3.04 2.37
C SER A 64 39.02 3.77 2.68
N ALA A 65 39.01 4.61 3.71
CA ALA A 65 40.22 5.30 4.19
C ALA A 65 41.11 4.33 4.99
N ASP A 66 41.10 3.06 4.56
CA ASP A 66 41.72 1.89 5.16
C ASP A 66 42.37 1.06 4.01
N GLU A 67 43.13 1.72 3.15
CA GLU A 67 44.33 1.19 2.47
C GLU A 67 45.47 2.21 2.64
#